data_AF-A0A0Q7B0I6-F1
#
_entry.id   AF-A0A0Q7B0I6-F1
#
_cell.length_a   1.000
_cell.length_b   1.000
_cell.length_c   1.000
_cell.angle_alpha   90.00
_cell.angle_beta   90.00
_cell.angle_gamma   90.00
#
_symmetry.space_group_name_H-M   'P 1'
#
loop_
_entity.id
_entity.type
_entity.pdbx_description
1 polymer ?
#
loop_
_entity_poly.entity_id
_entity_poly.type
_entity_poly.pdbx_seq_one_letter_code
_entity_poly.pdbx_strand_id
1 'polypeptide(L)'
;MRTSYEFTLPRGYVDGQGRLHKTGTMRLATARDELEPLRDPTVQGPDDPRLTILVLTRVVEELGSLDLVTSFDIEGLFAVDLAFLQDFYGVINFGSQEEYDALVNAQASSSLLGVGSAAAPAPTADTADPESGAAAEPAASAASTDPGPRPNLRRAVEEIPRKAQ
;
A
#
# COMPACT_ATOMS: atom_id res chain seq x y z
N MET A 1 -25.93 11.61 -10.22
CA MET A 1 -24.70 12.20 -9.65
C MET A 1 -23.72 11.07 -9.41
N ARG A 2 -22.48 11.21 -9.86
CA ARG A 2 -21.38 10.28 -9.55
C ARG A 2 -20.68 10.80 -8.29
N THR A 3 -20.47 9.94 -7.32
CA THR A 3 -19.84 10.30 -6.03
C THR A 3 -18.60 9.46 -5.74
N SER A 4 -18.27 8.49 -6.59
CA SER A 4 -17.10 7.64 -6.50
C SER A 4 -16.40 7.52 -7.86
N TYR A 5 -15.08 7.46 -7.82
CA TYR A 5 -14.19 7.54 -8.96
C TYR A 5 -13.10 6.48 -8.83
N GLU A 6 -12.89 5.74 -9.89
CA GLU A 6 -11.87 4.70 -9.94
C GLU A 6 -10.51 5.32 -10.28
N PHE A 7 -9.46 4.79 -9.67
CA PHE A 7 -8.08 5.15 -9.97
C PHE A 7 -7.20 3.92 -10.11
N THR A 8 -6.06 4.10 -10.77
CA THR A 8 -4.96 3.13 -10.84
C THR A 8 -3.67 3.81 -10.40
N LEU A 9 -3.04 3.25 -9.37
CA LEU A 9 -1.74 3.67 -8.87
C LEU A 9 -0.63 3.40 -9.92
N PRO A 10 0.25 4.38 -10.21
CA PRO A 10 1.39 4.21 -11.10
C PRO A 10 2.28 2.99 -10.80
N ARG A 11 2.65 2.77 -9.54
CA ARG A 11 3.46 1.61 -9.10
C ARG A 11 2.62 0.57 -8.39
N GLY A 12 1.73 1.00 -7.51
CA GLY A 12 0.87 0.14 -6.71
C GLY A 12 1.40 -0.10 -5.31
N TYR A 13 0.51 -0.44 -4.40
CA TYR A 13 0.80 -0.79 -3.02
C TYR A 13 1.13 -2.28 -2.90
N VAL A 14 2.17 -2.63 -2.15
CA VAL A 14 2.49 -4.03 -1.82
C VAL A 14 2.13 -4.27 -0.36
N ASP A 15 1.17 -5.15 -0.11
CA ASP A 15 0.72 -5.43 1.25
C ASP A 15 1.73 -6.32 2.03
N GLY A 16 1.45 -6.54 3.32
CA GLY A 16 2.30 -7.39 4.17
C GLY A 16 2.36 -8.87 3.76
N GLN A 17 1.53 -9.31 2.80
CA GLN A 17 1.55 -10.65 2.21
C GLN A 17 2.24 -10.67 0.83
N GLY A 18 2.79 -9.54 0.38
CA GLY A 18 3.45 -9.41 -0.92
C GLY A 18 2.48 -9.30 -2.10
N ARG A 19 1.18 -9.06 -1.85
CA ARG A 19 0.19 -8.86 -2.91
C ARG A 19 0.27 -7.42 -3.41
N LEU A 20 0.17 -7.25 -4.73
CA LEU A 20 0.19 -5.95 -5.39
C LEU A 20 -1.23 -5.43 -5.61
N HIS A 21 -1.51 -4.23 -5.12
CA HIS A 21 -2.78 -3.52 -5.24
C HIS A 21 -2.57 -2.26 -6.07
N LYS A 22 -3.18 -2.22 -7.27
CA LYS A 22 -3.02 -1.10 -8.20
C LYS A 22 -4.29 -0.29 -8.38
N THR A 23 -5.44 -0.95 -8.49
CA THR A 23 -6.72 -0.29 -8.73
C THR A 23 -7.39 0.03 -7.41
N GLY A 24 -8.16 1.11 -7.36
CA GLY A 24 -8.94 1.46 -6.18
C GLY A 24 -10.06 2.42 -6.51
N THR A 25 -10.88 2.71 -5.51
CA THR A 25 -12.03 3.61 -5.63
C THR A 25 -11.91 4.70 -4.57
N MET A 26 -12.08 5.96 -4.98
CA MET A 26 -12.14 7.11 -4.08
C MET A 26 -13.49 7.80 -4.21
N ARG A 27 -14.12 8.12 -3.08
CA ARG A 27 -15.34 8.94 -3.06
C ARG A 27 -15.03 10.42 -2.90
N LEU A 28 -16.00 11.26 -3.27
CA LEU A 28 -15.96 12.67 -2.92
C LEU A 28 -15.83 12.84 -1.40
N ALA A 29 -15.00 13.80 -1.02
CA ALA A 29 -14.79 14.18 0.35
C ALA A 29 -16.03 14.92 0.87
N THR A 30 -16.39 14.64 2.12
CA THR A 30 -17.36 15.45 2.84
C THR A 30 -16.62 16.45 3.72
N ALA A 31 -17.30 17.52 4.15
CA ALA A 31 -16.72 18.45 5.12
C ALA A 31 -16.26 17.76 6.42
N ARG A 32 -16.88 16.61 6.78
CA ARG A 32 -16.44 15.81 7.92
C ARG A 32 -15.08 15.16 7.69
N ASP A 33 -14.81 14.70 6.46
CA ASP A 33 -13.54 14.05 6.14
C ASP A 33 -12.37 15.04 6.21
N GLU A 34 -12.62 16.32 5.93
CA GLU A 34 -11.64 17.41 6.04
C GLU A 34 -11.43 17.89 7.48
N LEU A 35 -12.52 18.03 8.24
CA LEU A 35 -12.46 18.67 9.57
C LEU A 35 -12.12 17.69 10.69
N GLU A 36 -12.56 16.42 10.61
CA GLU A 36 -12.37 15.48 11.70
C GLU A 36 -10.88 15.15 11.95
N PRO A 37 -10.03 14.96 10.92
CA PRO A 37 -8.59 14.77 11.12
C PRO A 37 -7.87 15.90 11.87
N LEU A 38 -8.33 17.16 11.74
CA LEU A 38 -7.76 18.30 12.47
C LEU A 38 -7.97 18.23 13.99
N ARG A 39 -8.86 17.34 14.45
CA ARG A 39 -9.10 17.10 15.89
C ARG A 39 -8.18 16.05 16.48
N ASP A 40 -7.43 15.33 15.64
CA ASP A 40 -6.47 14.34 16.10
C ASP A 40 -5.30 15.04 16.83
N PRO A 41 -4.96 14.65 18.07
CA PRO A 41 -3.92 15.30 18.85
C PRO A 41 -2.50 15.14 18.25
N THR A 42 -2.33 14.23 17.29
CA THR A 42 -1.07 14.02 16.57
C THR A 42 -0.91 14.96 15.37
N VAL A 43 -1.96 15.69 14.99
CA VAL A 43 -1.93 16.67 13.89
C VAL A 43 -1.65 18.06 14.46
N GLN A 44 -0.57 18.68 14.01
CA GLN A 44 -0.11 19.97 14.56
C GLN A 44 -0.83 21.18 13.95
N GLY A 45 -1.55 20.99 12.84
CA GLY A 45 -2.29 22.05 12.16
C GLY A 45 -2.69 21.67 10.73
N PRO A 46 -3.23 22.64 9.96
CA PRO A 46 -3.68 22.41 8.58
C PRO A 46 -2.55 22.09 7.58
N ASP A 47 -1.30 22.43 7.92
CA ASP A 47 -0.13 22.20 7.06
C ASP A 47 0.63 20.89 7.41
N ASP A 48 0.12 20.10 8.37
CA ASP A 48 0.77 18.86 8.79
C ASP A 48 0.59 17.76 7.72
N PRO A 49 1.65 17.12 7.19
CA PRO A 49 1.53 16.07 6.18
C PRO A 49 0.70 14.86 6.66
N ARG A 50 0.57 14.64 7.97
CA ARG A 50 -0.31 13.59 8.52
C ARG A 50 -1.78 13.86 8.21
N LEU A 51 -2.18 15.13 8.08
CA LEU A 51 -3.54 15.51 7.73
C LEU A 51 -3.94 14.88 6.39
N THR A 52 -3.08 14.99 5.38
CA THR A 52 -3.29 14.41 4.05
C THR A 52 -3.51 12.90 4.13
N ILE A 53 -2.69 12.19 4.90
CA ILE A 53 -2.83 10.74 5.09
C ILE A 53 -4.19 10.39 5.70
N LEU A 54 -4.60 11.12 6.74
CA LEU A 54 -5.86 10.88 7.43
C LEU A 54 -7.07 11.19 6.55
N VAL A 55 -7.01 12.23 5.71
CA VAL A 55 -8.06 12.53 4.73
C VAL A 55 -8.15 11.41 3.70
N LEU A 56 -7.02 11.03 3.08
CA LEU A 56 -6.97 9.96 2.08
C LEU A 56 -7.50 8.63 2.61
N THR A 57 -7.14 8.27 3.85
CA THR A 57 -7.65 7.06 4.54
C THR A 57 -9.18 7.02 4.60
N ARG A 58 -9.85 8.18 4.68
CA ARG A 58 -11.32 8.25 4.83
C ARG A 58 -12.06 8.22 3.49
N VAL A 59 -11.41 8.65 2.42
CA VAL A 59 -12.04 8.84 1.11
C VAL A 59 -11.70 7.73 0.12
N VAL A 60 -10.59 7.01 0.32
CA VAL A 60 -10.32 5.77 -0.42
C VAL A 60 -11.18 4.66 0.17
N GLU A 61 -12.16 4.20 -0.60
CA GLU A 61 -13.10 3.15 -0.20
C GLU A 61 -12.48 1.77 -0.37
N GLU A 62 -11.74 1.56 -1.47
CA GLU A 62 -11.15 0.26 -1.81
C GLU A 62 -9.76 0.44 -2.44
N LEU A 63 -8.85 -0.49 -2.15
CA LEU A 63 -7.54 -0.59 -2.80
C LEU A 63 -7.19 -2.06 -3.11
N GLY A 64 -7.40 -2.47 -4.37
CA GLY A 64 -7.24 -3.84 -4.83
C GLY A 64 -8.22 -4.78 -4.11
N SER A 65 -7.71 -5.65 -3.24
CA SER A 65 -8.52 -6.53 -2.39
C SER A 65 -8.70 -6.02 -0.96
N LEU A 66 -8.37 -4.75 -0.69
CA LEU A 66 -8.56 -4.12 0.61
C LEU A 66 -9.86 -3.31 0.59
N ASP A 67 -10.90 -3.82 1.26
CA ASP A 67 -12.20 -3.14 1.41
C ASP A 67 -12.20 -2.11 2.56
N LEU A 68 -11.15 -2.15 3.39
CA LEU A 68 -10.92 -1.21 4.47
C LEU A 68 -9.48 -0.70 4.36
N VAL A 69 -9.32 0.49 3.80
CA VAL A 69 -8.01 1.13 3.69
C VAL A 69 -7.70 1.84 5.02
N THR A 70 -6.54 1.52 5.60
CA THR A 70 -6.09 2.11 6.86
C THR A 70 -5.02 3.18 6.62
N SER A 71 -4.71 3.98 7.63
CA SER A 71 -3.62 4.96 7.54
C SER A 71 -2.28 4.29 7.28
N PHE A 72 -2.07 3.07 7.80
CA PHE A 72 -0.86 2.29 7.54
C PHE A 72 -0.71 1.92 6.06
N ASP A 73 -1.81 1.62 5.37
CA ASP A 73 -1.77 1.30 3.95
C ASP A 73 -1.41 2.52 3.12
N ILE A 74 -1.98 3.69 3.44
CA ILE A 74 -1.65 4.95 2.77
C ILE A 74 -0.20 5.38 3.06
N GLU A 75 0.27 5.23 4.30
CA GLU A 75 1.67 5.50 4.68
C GLU A 75 2.66 4.54 4.00
N GLY A 76 2.23 3.32 3.67
CA GLY A 76 3.03 2.32 2.98
C GLY A 76 3.14 2.52 1.47
N LEU A 77 2.47 3.51 0.89
CA LEU A 77 2.54 3.80 -0.54
C LEU A 77 3.93 4.30 -0.96
N PHE A 78 4.32 4.00 -2.20
CA PHE A 78 5.44 4.70 -2.81
C PHE A 78 5.14 6.19 -2.89
N ALA A 79 6.16 7.05 -2.77
CA ALA A 79 5.99 8.50 -2.84
C ALA A 79 5.27 8.96 -4.12
N VAL A 80 5.51 8.29 -5.27
CA VAL A 80 4.82 8.58 -6.54
C VAL A 80 3.33 8.25 -6.49
N ASP A 81 2.95 7.18 -5.79
CA ASP A 81 1.56 6.76 -5.65
C ASP A 81 0.82 7.65 -4.65
N LEU A 82 1.49 8.05 -3.56
CA LEU A 82 0.94 9.01 -2.61
C LEU A 82 0.74 10.39 -3.25
N ALA A 83 1.70 10.87 -4.07
CA ALA A 83 1.54 12.10 -4.85
C ALA A 83 0.37 11.99 -5.82
N PHE A 84 0.26 10.87 -6.53
CA PHE A 84 -0.85 10.61 -7.43
C PHE A 84 -2.21 10.66 -6.71
N LEU A 85 -2.35 10.06 -5.52
CA LEU A 85 -3.61 10.12 -4.76
C LEU A 85 -3.95 11.53 -4.28
N GLN A 86 -2.95 12.34 -3.93
CA GLN A 86 -3.16 13.75 -3.57
C GLN A 86 -3.69 14.56 -4.76
N ASP A 87 -3.08 14.39 -5.94
CA ASP A 87 -3.52 15.04 -7.17
C ASP A 87 -4.93 14.59 -7.55
N PHE A 88 -5.20 13.27 -7.49
CA PHE A 88 -6.51 12.70 -7.78
C PHE A 88 -7.59 13.25 -6.85
N TYR A 89 -7.31 13.29 -5.55
CA TYR A 89 -8.20 13.86 -4.55
C TYR A 89 -8.51 15.34 -4.86
N GLY A 90 -7.50 16.13 -5.21
CA GLY A 90 -7.68 17.54 -5.56
C GLY A 90 -8.58 17.71 -6.79
N VAL A 91 -8.33 16.91 -7.83
CA VAL A 91 -9.09 16.98 -9.09
C VAL A 91 -10.56 16.59 -8.90
N ILE A 92 -10.87 15.49 -8.19
CA ILE A 92 -12.27 15.07 -8.04
C ILE A 92 -13.09 16.00 -7.13
N ASN A 93 -12.46 16.67 -6.16
CA ASN A 93 -13.16 17.51 -5.18
C ASN A 93 -13.23 18.99 -5.60
N PHE A 94 -12.21 19.49 -6.31
CA PHE A 94 -12.07 20.92 -6.61
C PHE A 94 -11.77 21.22 -8.08
N GLY A 95 -11.44 20.19 -8.87
CA GLY A 95 -11.11 20.33 -10.28
C GLY A 95 -12.33 20.40 -11.20
N SER A 96 -12.04 20.69 -12.46
CA SER A 96 -12.97 20.66 -13.59
C SER A 96 -13.03 19.27 -14.24
N GLN A 97 -14.06 19.06 -15.07
CA GLN A 97 -14.18 17.84 -15.86
C GLN A 97 -12.96 17.62 -16.79
N GLU A 98 -12.41 18.70 -17.35
CA GLU A 98 -11.25 18.63 -18.25
C GLU A 98 -9.99 18.13 -17.52
N GLU A 99 -9.77 18.59 -16.29
CA GLU A 99 -8.65 18.14 -15.45
C GLU A 99 -8.81 16.67 -15.04
N TYR A 100 -10.04 16.25 -14.74
CA TYR A 100 -10.33 14.83 -14.49
C TYR A 100 -10.05 13.96 -15.71
N ASP A 101 -10.54 14.36 -16.89
CA ASP A 101 -10.35 13.61 -18.13
C ASP A 101 -8.86 13.55 -18.51
N ALA A 102 -8.11 14.63 -18.30
CA ALA A 102 -6.66 14.66 -18.51
C ALA A 102 -5.92 13.66 -17.61
N LEU A 103 -6.30 13.57 -16.33
CA LEU A 103 -5.70 12.65 -15.37
C LEU A 103 -5.98 11.18 -15.75
N VAL A 104 -7.22 10.86 -16.13
CA VAL A 104 -7.61 9.51 -16.60
C VAL A 104 -6.82 9.13 -17.87
N ASN A 105 -6.68 10.05 -18.81
CA ASN A 105 -5.91 9.81 -20.04
C ASN A 105 -4.42 9.60 -19.76
N ALA A 106 -3.86 10.32 -18.77
CA ALA A 106 -2.48 10.11 -18.33
C ALA A 106 -2.28 8.70 -17.74
N GLN A 107 -3.24 8.18 -16.98
CA GLN A 107 -3.19 6.81 -16.46
C GLN A 107 -3.24 5.75 -17.56
N ALA A 108 -4.10 5.94 -18.57
CA ALA A 108 -4.17 5.06 -19.73
C ALA A 108 -2.82 5.03 -20.48
N SER A 109 -2.20 6.20 -20.66
CA SER A 109 -0.91 6.33 -21.35
C SER A 109 0.23 5.72 -20.55
N SER A 110 0.22 5.86 -19.22
CA SER A 110 1.23 5.27 -18.34
C SER A 110 1.16 3.74 -18.30
N SER A 111 -0.05 3.18 -18.40
CA SER A 111 -0.25 1.73 -18.54
C SER A 111 0.33 1.17 -19.84
N LEU A 112 0.29 1.94 -20.93
CA LEU A 112 0.88 1.55 -22.22
C LEU A 112 2.41 1.58 -22.23
N LEU A 113 3.02 2.44 -21.41
CA LEU A 113 4.47 2.56 -21.24
C LEU A 113 5.05 1.56 -20.22
N GLY A 114 4.17 0.82 -19.53
CA GLY A 114 4.53 -0.23 -18.58
C GLY A 114 5.02 -1.51 -19.29
N VAL A 115 6.33 -1.65 -19.44
CA VAL A 115 6.99 -2.96 -19.62
C VAL A 115 6.62 -3.85 -18.44
N GLY A 116 5.71 -4.80 -18.68
CA GLY A 116 5.25 -5.73 -17.66
C GLY A 116 3.95 -6.48 -17.95
N SER A 117 3.65 -6.84 -19.20
CA SER A 117 2.77 -8.01 -19.44
C SER A 117 3.64 -9.26 -19.40
N ALA A 118 3.89 -9.77 -18.21
CA ALA A 118 4.24 -11.18 -18.05
C ALA A 118 2.92 -11.95 -17.91
N ALA A 119 2.18 -12.06 -19.01
CA ALA A 119 1.25 -13.18 -19.16
C ALA A 119 2.11 -14.45 -19.24
N ALA A 120 2.32 -15.10 -18.10
CA ALA A 120 2.90 -16.43 -18.06
C ALA A 120 1.97 -17.36 -18.85
N PRO A 121 2.44 -18.09 -19.89
CA PRO A 121 1.64 -19.14 -20.47
C PRO A 121 1.56 -20.27 -19.44
N ALA A 122 0.35 -20.67 -19.08
CA ALA A 122 0.09 -21.83 -18.26
C ALA A 122 0.73 -23.08 -18.89
N PRO A 123 1.48 -23.91 -18.15
CA PRO A 123 1.81 -25.24 -18.63
C PRO A 123 0.56 -26.11 -18.51
N THR A 124 0.01 -26.51 -19.65
CA THR A 124 -0.99 -27.56 -19.74
C THR A 124 -0.41 -28.85 -19.20
N ALA A 125 -1.10 -29.44 -18.23
CA ALA A 125 -0.83 -30.78 -17.73
C ALA A 125 -0.95 -31.81 -18.87
N ASP A 126 0.02 -32.73 -18.93
CA ASP A 126 -0.20 -34.06 -19.50
C ASP A 126 0.14 -35.12 -18.44
N THR A 127 -0.58 -36.21 -18.56
CA THR A 127 -0.95 -37.17 -17.52
C THR A 127 0.04 -38.34 -17.46
N ALA A 128 0.07 -38.99 -16.29
CA ALA A 128 0.90 -40.09 -15.82
C ALA A 128 1.14 -41.30 -16.77
N ASP A 129 2.28 -41.99 -16.55
CA ASP A 129 2.25 -43.36 -15.99
C ASP A 129 3.61 -43.75 -15.33
N PRO A 130 3.63 -44.70 -14.36
CA PRO A 130 4.76 -44.98 -13.46
C PRO A 130 5.48 -46.31 -13.78
N GLU A 131 6.79 -46.41 -13.53
CA GLU A 131 7.45 -47.70 -13.29
C GLU A 131 8.50 -47.64 -12.17
N SER A 132 8.14 -48.30 -11.06
CA SER A 132 8.91 -49.30 -10.29
C SER A 132 10.43 -49.17 -10.13
N GLY A 133 10.91 -49.18 -8.87
CA GLY A 133 12.28 -49.66 -8.60
C GLY A 133 12.93 -49.28 -7.26
N ALA A 134 12.54 -49.97 -6.18
CA ALA A 134 13.38 -50.47 -5.09
C ALA A 134 14.32 -49.54 -4.24
N ALA A 135 13.97 -49.50 -2.95
CA ALA A 135 14.81 -49.80 -1.77
C ALA A 135 16.06 -48.94 -1.45
N ALA A 136 16.02 -48.24 -0.31
CA ALA A 136 16.64 -48.67 0.96
C ALA A 136 16.96 -47.47 1.88
N GLU A 137 16.37 -47.44 3.07
CA GLU A 137 16.98 -46.79 4.25
C GLU A 137 18.12 -47.69 4.78
N PRO A 138 19.05 -47.16 5.61
CA PRO A 138 18.75 -47.08 7.03
C PRO A 138 19.21 -45.80 7.74
N ALA A 139 18.57 -45.61 8.89
CA ALA A 139 18.79 -44.60 9.92
C ALA A 139 20.21 -44.53 10.50
N ALA A 140 20.61 -43.33 10.96
CA ALA A 140 20.81 -43.00 12.38
C ALA A 140 21.80 -41.82 12.56
N SER A 141 21.43 -40.82 13.36
CA SER A 141 22.23 -40.35 14.52
C SER A 141 21.80 -38.95 15.02
N ALA A 142 21.37 -38.95 16.29
CA ALA A 142 21.56 -37.96 17.37
C ALA A 142 21.49 -36.44 17.02
N ALA A 143 20.45 -35.72 17.44
CA ALA A 143 20.19 -35.21 18.80
C ALA A 143 21.02 -33.97 19.20
N SER A 144 20.28 -32.85 19.31
CA SER A 144 20.37 -31.77 20.30
C SER A 144 21.71 -31.05 20.54
N THR A 145 21.73 -29.76 20.21
CA THR A 145 22.54 -28.78 20.94
C THR A 145 21.73 -27.49 21.14
N ASP A 146 21.63 -27.14 22.42
CA ASP A 146 20.93 -26.01 23.05
C ASP A 146 21.48 -24.63 22.58
N PRO A 147 20.65 -23.57 22.47
CA PRO A 147 21.10 -22.25 22.04
C PRO A 147 21.59 -21.41 23.23
N GLY A 148 22.84 -20.94 23.16
CA GLY A 148 23.42 -20.01 24.14
C GLY A 148 22.77 -18.62 24.16
N PRO A 149 22.91 -17.85 25.25
CA PRO A 149 22.09 -16.68 25.53
C PRO A 149 22.51 -15.43 24.76
N ARG A 150 21.51 -14.65 24.31
CA ARG A 150 21.69 -13.31 23.71
C ARG A 150 21.85 -12.25 24.82
N PRO A 151 22.89 -11.40 24.79
CA PRO A 151 22.97 -10.27 25.71
C PRO A 151 22.05 -9.11 25.25
N ASN A 152 21.24 -8.64 26.18
CA ASN A 152 20.41 -7.43 26.07
C ASN A 152 21.29 -6.18 26.18
N LEU A 153 21.35 -5.35 25.14
CA LEU A 153 21.80 -3.95 25.27
C LEU A 153 20.58 -3.02 25.25
N ARG A 154 20.03 -2.76 26.43
CA ARG A 154 19.32 -1.51 26.69
C ARG A 154 20.38 -0.42 26.83
N ARG A 155 20.38 0.57 25.94
CA ARG A 155 21.10 1.83 26.18
C ARG A 155 20.08 2.97 26.20
N ALA A 156 19.76 3.37 27.42
CA ALA A 156 19.19 4.68 27.75
C ALA A 156 20.25 5.78 27.56
N VAL A 157 19.81 7.05 27.67
CA VAL A 157 20.56 8.35 27.69
C VAL A 157 20.37 9.15 26.39
N GLU A 158 19.92 10.40 26.36
CA GLU A 158 19.43 11.38 27.34
C GLU A 158 18.69 12.48 26.55
N GLU A 159 17.69 13.08 27.18
CA GLU A 159 16.90 14.22 26.72
C GLU A 159 17.71 15.51 26.92
N ILE A 160 17.81 16.38 25.90
CA ILE A 160 18.38 17.73 26.05
C ILE A 160 17.24 18.77 25.96
N PRO A 161 17.03 19.61 26.99
CA PRO A 161 15.92 20.56 27.04
C PRO A 161 16.12 21.78 26.13
N ARG A 162 15.01 22.25 25.55
CA ARG A 162 14.87 23.49 24.78
C ARG A 162 15.21 24.72 25.64
N LYS A 163 16.04 25.63 25.11
CA LYS A 163 16.15 27.00 25.62
C LYS A 163 15.20 27.91 24.85
N ALA A 164 14.36 28.62 25.58
CA ALA A 164 13.62 29.78 25.11
C ALA A 164 14.57 30.98 24.94
N GLN A 165 14.37 31.74 23.88
CA GLN A 165 14.63 33.18 23.81
C GLN A 165 13.37 33.85 23.31
#